data_AF-G5A5I9-F1
#
_entry.id   AF-G5A5I9-F1
#
_cell.length_a   1.000
_cell.length_b   1.000
_cell.length_c   1.000
_cell.angle_alpha   90.00
_cell.angle_beta   90.00
_cell.angle_gamma   90.00
#
_symmetry.space_group_name_H-M   'P 1'
#
loop_
_entity.id
_entity.type
_entity.pdbx_description
1 polymer ?
#
loop_
_entity_poly.entity_id
_entity_poly.type
_entity_poly.pdbx_seq_one_letter_code
_entity_poly.pdbx_strand_id
1 'polypeptide(L)'
;MISITSAKVSYPTKSNVLPWVDVDTTANAQTHKSSRGATWSLIMSDEFNAVGRTFEAGADHLWTAVEKPDDVNAALEIYAINMTSTECDKVGNCYFYIESDIDERNITVWNDYISPPGYQNVSFYYRAAMVQGWNKFCYQGGLAVVRAQLPGAVSEDSGNPDLAKGTKNARASSIDYYPTWPGIWMFGNLGRAIFTGSTARIWPFSYNECNETVFDSQNERISACDANPGSGMNPYQGRGAPEIDILEGGGTENACTLDICPASFDVNPDLGFMDNRSEHWGVNSNGTCFPRMNAYTGAYLCNAGNTEPQCTESGGSTSAASSFTYQMDALSSNWGTHLAAYLDWVTYSVEWVPGDDGYVRWEVEGHPIYEITAATVTNPPQNAAQTNPRKIMIEKPMYFIFNVALSSSWGSKPPNAGVSGCYGDGKDKKTNAICDAFPMKMKIDYIRVYQDTSTMAYGCDPASHPTKQWIEDHMELYQDFDNLVVEVPGKVSCNSDDDCTVAVNGSSPARTGSCIKGRCECASHTWTGPRCTETTSVKKDDGQYGPPMVLSAGVAVVTVLVTVLTIVYSNAKDKRDRERRLRSYPLKMEQLVKQAASVTSEDNDVGPAKHAYSTNFV
;
A
#
# COMPACT_ATOMS: atom_id res chain seq x y z
N MET A 1 -8.82 29.54 -15.04
CA MET A 1 -10.06 28.84 -14.62
C MET A 1 -9.74 28.15 -13.31
N ILE A 2 -10.42 28.48 -12.22
CA ILE A 2 -10.20 27.84 -10.93
C ILE A 2 -10.89 26.49 -10.99
N SER A 3 -10.12 25.41 -11.15
CA SER A 3 -10.62 24.05 -10.98
C SER A 3 -10.87 23.85 -9.48
N ILE A 4 -12.13 23.96 -9.06
CA ILE A 4 -12.52 23.57 -7.71
C ILE A 4 -12.67 22.05 -7.74
N THR A 5 -11.56 21.34 -7.58
CA THR A 5 -11.59 19.92 -7.20
C THR A 5 -12.09 19.88 -5.76
N SER A 6 -13.35 19.49 -5.56
CA SER A 6 -13.85 19.20 -4.21
C SER A 6 -12.98 18.09 -3.62
N ALA A 7 -12.35 18.35 -2.47
CA ALA A 7 -11.56 17.36 -1.75
C ALA A 7 -12.41 16.10 -1.48
N LYS A 8 -11.81 14.91 -1.59
CA LYS A 8 -12.44 13.65 -1.16
C LYS A 8 -12.77 13.79 0.33
N VAL A 9 -14.03 13.60 0.71
CA VAL A 9 -14.44 13.57 2.11
C VAL A 9 -14.46 12.12 2.55
N SER A 10 -13.71 11.80 3.60
CA SER A 10 -13.68 10.47 4.22
C SER A 10 -14.54 10.46 5.49
N TYR A 11 -15.28 9.38 5.68
CA TYR A 11 -16.16 9.17 6.83
C TYR A 11 -15.72 7.92 7.63
N PRO A 12 -15.93 7.90 8.95
CA PRO A 12 -15.68 6.69 9.73
C PRO A 12 -16.69 5.60 9.35
N THR A 13 -16.22 4.35 9.43
CA THR A 13 -17.07 3.17 9.26
C THR A 13 -18.01 3.02 10.45
N LYS A 14 -19.14 2.34 10.25
CA LYS A 14 -20.08 2.06 11.34
C LYS A 14 -19.48 1.11 12.39
N SER A 15 -18.57 0.22 12.00
CA SER A 15 -17.84 -0.67 12.91
C SER A 15 -16.65 -0.01 13.61
N ASN A 16 -16.24 1.19 13.18
CA ASN A 16 -15.00 1.89 13.58
C ASN A 16 -13.69 1.21 13.15
N VAL A 17 -13.74 0.16 12.31
CA VAL A 17 -12.52 -0.38 11.70
C VAL A 17 -11.94 0.65 10.73
N LEU A 18 -10.63 0.91 10.84
CA LEU A 18 -9.94 1.89 10.01
C LEU A 18 -9.87 1.46 8.54
N PRO A 19 -9.78 2.40 7.57
CA PRO A 19 -9.88 2.09 6.14
C PRO A 19 -8.87 1.06 5.61
N TRP A 20 -7.65 1.01 6.17
CA TRP A 20 -6.59 0.10 5.73
C TRP A 20 -6.22 -1.00 6.73
N VAL A 21 -7.01 -1.17 7.80
CA VAL A 21 -6.78 -2.23 8.80
C VAL A 21 -7.57 -3.46 8.40
N ASP A 22 -6.90 -4.61 8.31
CA ASP A 22 -7.53 -5.91 8.09
C ASP A 22 -8.43 -6.28 9.28
N VAL A 23 -9.65 -6.75 9.01
CA VAL A 23 -10.58 -7.21 10.07
C VAL A 23 -10.11 -8.47 10.79
N ASP A 24 -9.16 -9.20 10.21
CA ASP A 24 -8.55 -10.38 10.84
C ASP A 24 -7.38 -10.01 11.77
N THR A 25 -6.97 -8.73 11.81
CA THR A 25 -5.91 -8.30 12.72
C THR A 25 -6.36 -8.42 14.17
N THR A 26 -5.60 -9.21 14.91
CA THR A 26 -5.88 -9.55 16.31
C THR A 26 -5.95 -8.33 17.24
N ALA A 27 -6.75 -8.41 18.30
CA ALA A 27 -6.97 -7.31 19.24
C ALA A 27 -5.70 -6.88 20.02
N ASN A 28 -4.76 -7.80 20.24
CA ASN A 28 -3.47 -7.50 20.87
C ASN A 28 -2.46 -6.84 19.91
N ALA A 29 -2.75 -6.79 18.61
CA ALA A 29 -1.93 -6.14 17.58
C ALA A 29 -2.43 -4.72 17.22
N GLN A 30 -3.34 -4.14 18.00
CA GLN A 30 -3.89 -2.80 17.72
C GLN A 30 -2.95 -1.65 18.16
N THR A 31 -1.96 -1.96 18.99
CA THR A 31 -0.96 -0.99 19.46
C THR A 31 0.41 -1.63 19.55
N HIS A 32 1.46 -0.83 19.36
CA HIS A 32 2.84 -1.25 19.53
C HIS A 32 3.61 -0.26 20.41
N LYS A 33 4.63 -0.74 21.13
CA LYS A 33 5.57 0.12 21.87
C LYS A 33 6.76 0.42 20.97
N SER A 34 7.04 1.69 20.70
CA SER A 34 8.24 2.06 19.95
C SER A 34 9.50 1.70 20.74
N SER A 35 10.63 1.66 20.05
CA SER A 35 11.94 1.41 20.68
C SER A 35 12.32 2.45 21.75
N ARG A 36 11.65 3.62 21.73
CA ARG A 36 11.80 4.72 22.69
C ARG A 36 10.65 4.82 23.70
N GLY A 37 9.78 3.81 23.77
CA GLY A 37 8.74 3.66 24.80
C GLY A 37 7.41 4.37 24.51
N ALA A 38 7.29 5.09 23.40
CA ALA A 38 6.02 5.67 22.96
C ALA A 38 5.04 4.56 22.56
N THR A 39 3.74 4.85 22.63
CA THR A 39 2.70 3.89 22.20
C THR A 39 2.12 4.35 20.88
N TRP A 40 2.23 3.51 19.86
CA TRP A 40 1.75 3.80 18.52
C TRP A 40 0.53 2.93 18.21
N SER A 41 -0.40 3.50 17.43
CA SER A 41 -1.64 2.82 17.06
C SER A 41 -1.48 2.19 15.68
N LEU A 42 -2.10 1.03 15.48
CA LEU A 42 -2.19 0.39 14.17
C LEU A 42 -2.98 1.29 13.21
N ILE A 43 -2.42 1.54 12.02
CA ILE A 43 -3.06 2.35 10.98
C ILE A 43 -3.31 1.59 9.67
N MET A 44 -2.57 0.49 9.46
CA MET A 44 -2.71 -0.38 8.30
C MET A 44 -2.25 -1.78 8.66
N SER A 45 -2.93 -2.78 8.12
CA SER A 45 -2.52 -4.17 8.19
C SER A 45 -3.08 -4.99 7.03
N ASP A 46 -2.41 -6.07 6.71
CA ASP A 46 -2.92 -7.16 5.87
C ASP A 46 -2.43 -8.48 6.48
N GLU A 47 -3.37 -9.35 6.84
CA GLU A 47 -3.10 -10.67 7.43
C GLU A 47 -3.18 -11.78 6.37
N PHE A 48 -3.48 -11.43 5.12
CA PHE A 48 -3.49 -12.33 3.95
C PHE A 48 -4.37 -13.60 4.08
N ASN A 49 -5.33 -13.62 5.01
CA ASN A 49 -6.17 -14.80 5.30
C ASN A 49 -7.21 -15.12 4.21
N ALA A 50 -7.55 -14.16 3.35
CA ALA A 50 -8.44 -14.39 2.22
C ALA A 50 -7.69 -15.15 1.10
N VAL A 51 -8.00 -16.44 0.93
CA VAL A 51 -7.37 -17.35 -0.05
C VAL A 51 -7.72 -17.01 -1.49
N GLY A 52 -6.75 -17.18 -2.40
CA GLY A 52 -6.93 -17.04 -3.84
C GLY A 52 -7.09 -15.59 -4.29
N ARG A 53 -6.51 -14.63 -3.56
CA ARG A 53 -6.44 -13.24 -4.02
C ARG A 53 -5.64 -13.17 -5.31
N THR A 54 -6.13 -12.35 -6.23
CA THR A 54 -5.36 -11.87 -7.38
C THR A 54 -4.93 -10.44 -7.11
N PHE A 55 -3.75 -10.09 -7.59
CA PHE A 55 -3.14 -8.78 -7.45
C PHE A 55 -3.06 -8.04 -8.79
N GLU A 56 -3.86 -8.45 -9.79
CA GLU A 56 -4.06 -7.68 -11.00
C GLU A 56 -4.51 -6.24 -10.71
N ALA A 57 -4.17 -5.32 -11.60
CA ALA A 57 -4.62 -3.94 -11.51
C ALA A 57 -6.16 -3.90 -11.42
N GLY A 58 -6.69 -3.20 -10.40
CA GLY A 58 -8.14 -3.12 -10.16
C GLY A 58 -8.69 -4.17 -9.18
N ALA A 59 -7.94 -5.22 -8.83
CA ALA A 59 -8.48 -6.35 -8.08
C ALA A 59 -8.33 -6.23 -6.55
N ASP A 60 -7.26 -5.57 -6.08
CA ASP A 60 -6.93 -5.47 -4.66
C ASP A 60 -6.73 -4.02 -4.21
N HIS A 61 -7.25 -3.69 -3.03
CA HIS A 61 -7.26 -2.33 -2.48
C HIS A 61 -5.89 -1.83 -2.01
N LEU A 62 -4.97 -2.73 -1.62
CA LEU A 62 -3.66 -2.37 -1.09
C LEU A 62 -2.53 -2.70 -2.07
N TRP A 63 -2.67 -3.73 -2.90
CA TRP A 63 -1.53 -4.32 -3.61
C TRP A 63 -1.80 -4.42 -5.12
N THR A 64 -0.80 -4.16 -5.95
CA THR A 64 -0.85 -4.42 -7.40
C THR A 64 0.44 -5.13 -7.82
N ALA A 65 0.34 -6.30 -8.44
CA ALA A 65 1.45 -6.98 -9.07
C ALA A 65 1.78 -6.36 -10.43
N VAL A 66 3.06 -6.36 -10.80
CA VAL A 66 3.58 -5.83 -12.07
C VAL A 66 3.81 -6.97 -13.07
N GLU A 67 3.47 -6.72 -14.34
CA GLU A 67 3.78 -7.57 -15.48
C GLU A 67 4.80 -6.84 -16.37
N LYS A 68 6.09 -7.05 -16.10
CA LYS A 68 7.17 -6.35 -16.80
C LYS A 68 8.51 -7.07 -16.63
N PRO A 69 9.39 -7.09 -17.64
CA PRO A 69 10.79 -7.49 -17.46
C PRO A 69 11.52 -6.50 -16.57
N ASP A 70 12.33 -7.00 -15.63
CA ASP A 70 13.23 -6.14 -14.87
C ASP A 70 14.40 -5.70 -15.78
N ASP A 71 14.55 -4.40 -15.98
CA ASP A 71 15.50 -3.79 -16.92
C ASP A 71 16.74 -3.21 -16.22
N VAL A 72 16.87 -3.43 -14.90
CA VAL A 72 18.03 -3.00 -14.12
C VAL A 72 18.84 -4.21 -13.61
N ASN A 73 20.03 -3.93 -13.08
CA ASN A 73 20.85 -4.89 -12.32
C ASN A 73 21.15 -6.22 -13.04
N ALA A 74 21.19 -6.26 -14.38
CA ALA A 74 21.39 -7.51 -15.14
C ALA A 74 20.46 -8.66 -14.69
N ALA A 75 19.18 -8.31 -14.48
CA ALA A 75 18.11 -9.22 -14.10
C ALA A 75 17.91 -10.35 -15.12
N LEU A 76 17.44 -11.50 -14.62
CA LEU A 76 17.25 -12.74 -15.36
C LEU A 76 15.79 -13.19 -15.37
N GLU A 77 14.93 -12.46 -14.66
CA GLU A 77 13.52 -12.73 -14.48
C GLU A 77 12.60 -11.75 -15.21
N ILE A 78 11.39 -12.22 -15.52
CA ILE A 78 10.25 -11.37 -15.83
C ILE A 78 9.32 -11.37 -14.62
N TYR A 79 8.95 -10.18 -14.12
CA TYR A 79 7.90 -10.07 -13.13
C TYR A 79 6.55 -10.31 -13.78
N ALA A 80 5.76 -11.19 -13.16
CA ALA A 80 4.46 -11.57 -13.67
C ALA A 80 3.40 -11.69 -12.58
N ILE A 81 2.18 -11.30 -12.93
CA ILE A 81 1.08 -11.21 -11.97
C ILE A 81 0.71 -12.59 -11.42
N ASN A 82 0.75 -13.62 -12.27
CA ASN A 82 0.38 -14.99 -11.91
C ASN A 82 1.41 -15.73 -11.05
N MET A 83 2.54 -15.10 -10.71
CA MET A 83 3.53 -15.62 -9.75
C MET A 83 3.20 -15.18 -8.32
N THR A 84 2.00 -14.67 -8.09
CA THR A 84 1.52 -14.21 -6.78
C THR A 84 0.12 -14.71 -6.49
N SER A 85 -0.15 -15.06 -5.23
CA SER A 85 -1.50 -15.23 -4.72
C SER A 85 -1.46 -15.30 -3.18
N THR A 86 -2.60 -15.65 -2.59
CA THR A 86 -2.70 -16.07 -1.18
C THR A 86 -3.16 -17.51 -1.10
N GLU A 87 -2.56 -18.29 -0.22
CA GLU A 87 -2.93 -19.69 0.03
C GLU A 87 -2.76 -20.02 1.51
N CYS A 88 -3.26 -21.19 1.94
CA CYS A 88 -2.99 -21.69 3.29
C CYS A 88 -2.24 -23.01 3.25
N ASP A 89 -1.35 -23.21 4.22
CA ASP A 89 -0.69 -24.49 4.42
C ASP A 89 -1.67 -25.57 4.94
N LYS A 90 -1.18 -26.81 5.07
CA LYS A 90 -1.98 -27.96 5.53
C LYS A 90 -2.47 -27.82 6.99
N VAL A 91 -1.87 -26.94 7.78
CA VAL A 91 -2.25 -26.70 9.18
C VAL A 91 -3.12 -25.45 9.34
N GLY A 92 -3.43 -24.76 8.25
CA GLY A 92 -4.39 -23.66 8.18
C GLY A 92 -3.78 -22.26 8.33
N ASN A 93 -2.44 -22.11 8.29
CA ASN A 93 -1.83 -20.79 8.25
C ASN A 93 -1.91 -20.25 6.82
N CYS A 94 -2.58 -19.11 6.64
CA CYS A 94 -2.73 -18.46 5.36
C CYS A 94 -1.67 -17.37 5.18
N TYR A 95 -1.19 -17.19 3.96
CA TYR A 95 -0.12 -16.25 3.66
C TYR A 95 -0.21 -15.76 2.21
N PHE A 96 0.35 -14.59 1.96
CA PHE A 96 0.73 -14.14 0.63
C PHE A 96 2.03 -14.82 0.20
N TYR A 97 2.16 -15.15 -1.09
CA TYR A 97 3.42 -15.62 -1.63
C TYR A 97 3.81 -14.93 -2.94
N ILE A 98 5.12 -14.85 -3.14
CA ILE A 98 5.77 -14.64 -4.43
C ILE A 98 6.49 -15.94 -4.78
N GLU A 99 6.13 -16.51 -5.92
CA GLU A 99 6.78 -17.68 -6.48
C GLU A 99 7.86 -17.24 -7.47
N SER A 100 8.98 -17.93 -7.47
CA SER A 100 10.01 -17.83 -8.49
C SER A 100 10.20 -19.20 -9.12
N ASP A 101 10.23 -19.26 -10.44
CA ASP A 101 10.36 -20.51 -11.19
C ASP A 101 11.23 -20.34 -12.45
N ILE A 102 11.71 -21.45 -12.98
CA ILE A 102 12.47 -21.51 -14.24
C ILE A 102 11.50 -21.35 -15.40
N ASP A 103 11.67 -20.31 -16.21
CA ASP A 103 10.89 -20.06 -17.43
C ASP A 103 11.77 -19.32 -18.44
N GLU A 104 12.37 -20.09 -19.36
CA GLU A 104 13.26 -19.55 -20.39
C GLU A 104 12.46 -18.91 -21.52
N ARG A 105 12.62 -17.59 -21.68
CA ARG A 105 11.92 -16.80 -22.69
C ARG A 105 12.86 -15.85 -23.40
N ASN A 106 12.66 -15.75 -24.70
CA ASN A 106 13.25 -14.69 -25.51
C ASN A 106 12.17 -13.67 -25.82
N ILE A 107 12.35 -12.45 -25.33
CA ILE A 107 11.42 -11.35 -25.58
C ILE A 107 12.15 -10.16 -26.19
N THR A 108 11.41 -9.35 -26.92
CA THR A 108 11.91 -8.09 -27.47
C THR A 108 11.55 -6.96 -26.52
N VAL A 109 12.56 -6.30 -25.96
CA VAL A 109 12.39 -5.18 -25.01
C VAL A 109 12.92 -3.89 -25.61
N TRP A 110 12.36 -2.76 -25.20
CA TRP A 110 12.90 -1.44 -25.52
C TRP A 110 14.06 -1.12 -24.56
N ASN A 111 15.21 -0.71 -25.09
CA ASN A 111 16.38 -0.36 -24.28
C ASN A 111 16.73 1.13 -24.46
N ASP A 112 16.54 1.92 -23.40
CA ASP A 112 16.85 3.36 -23.35
C ASP A 112 18.34 3.67 -23.18
N TYR A 113 19.16 2.67 -22.83
CA TYR A 113 20.57 2.83 -22.48
C TYR A 113 21.53 2.58 -23.66
N ILE A 114 21.02 2.11 -24.80
CA ILE A 114 21.80 1.96 -26.04
C ILE A 114 21.67 3.21 -26.93
N SER A 115 22.61 3.40 -27.86
CA SER A 115 22.63 4.56 -28.76
C SER A 115 22.60 4.16 -30.24
N PRO A 116 21.52 4.50 -30.99
CA PRO A 116 20.27 5.11 -30.50
C PRO A 116 19.44 4.12 -29.66
N PRO A 117 18.55 4.61 -28.77
CA PRO A 117 17.57 3.77 -28.09
C PRO A 117 16.79 2.91 -29.08
N GLY A 118 16.50 1.66 -28.70
CA GLY A 118 15.88 0.73 -29.63
C GLY A 118 15.54 -0.62 -29.04
N TYR A 119 14.86 -1.44 -29.84
CA TYR A 119 14.47 -2.78 -29.46
C TYR A 119 15.63 -3.77 -29.49
N GLN A 120 15.73 -4.61 -28.47
CA GLN A 120 16.68 -5.71 -28.39
C GLN A 120 16.00 -7.00 -27.98
N ASN A 121 16.48 -8.12 -28.52
CA ASN A 121 16.07 -9.45 -28.06
C ASN A 121 16.91 -9.81 -26.84
N VAL A 122 16.24 -10.10 -25.74
CA VAL A 122 16.85 -10.47 -24.46
C VAL A 122 16.29 -11.81 -24.02
N SER A 123 17.18 -12.65 -23.50
CA SER A 123 16.82 -13.94 -22.90
C SER A 123 16.65 -13.76 -21.40
N PHE A 124 15.47 -14.08 -20.91
CA PHE A 124 15.17 -14.24 -19.49
C PHE A 124 15.06 -15.74 -19.20
N TYR A 125 15.47 -16.15 -18.02
CA TYR A 125 15.56 -17.57 -17.63
C TYR A 125 14.56 -17.94 -16.54
N TYR A 126 13.97 -16.94 -15.89
CA TYR A 126 13.11 -17.12 -14.73
C TYR A 126 11.85 -16.25 -14.84
N ARG A 127 10.83 -16.61 -14.07
CA ARG A 127 9.72 -15.73 -13.74
C ARG A 127 9.62 -15.59 -12.24
N ALA A 128 9.26 -14.39 -11.80
CA ALA A 128 9.01 -14.07 -10.40
C ALA A 128 7.91 -13.00 -10.33
N ALA A 129 7.81 -12.28 -9.22
CA ALA A 129 6.89 -11.15 -9.12
C ALA A 129 7.45 -9.98 -8.31
N MET A 130 6.93 -8.80 -8.63
CA MET A 130 6.97 -7.60 -7.82
C MET A 130 5.54 -7.14 -7.56
N VAL A 131 5.20 -6.90 -6.29
CA VAL A 131 3.92 -6.39 -5.83
C VAL A 131 4.14 -5.07 -5.11
N GLN A 132 3.38 -4.05 -5.50
CA GLN A 132 3.55 -2.67 -5.05
C GLN A 132 2.27 -2.17 -4.37
N GLY A 133 2.44 -1.45 -3.27
CA GLY A 133 1.39 -0.61 -2.65
C GLY A 133 1.31 0.81 -3.22
N TRP A 134 1.94 1.05 -4.38
CA TRP A 134 2.17 2.39 -4.94
C TRP A 134 0.87 3.18 -5.07
N ASN A 135 0.89 4.40 -4.51
CA ASN A 135 -0.23 5.35 -4.50
C ASN A 135 -1.57 4.81 -3.96
N LYS A 136 -1.56 3.73 -3.17
CA LYS A 136 -2.74 3.15 -2.51
C LYS A 136 -2.75 3.41 -1.01
N PHE A 137 -1.66 3.04 -0.34
CA PHE A 137 -1.40 3.38 1.05
C PHE A 137 0.03 3.88 1.17
N CYS A 138 0.19 5.04 1.79
CA CYS A 138 1.50 5.60 2.08
C CYS A 138 1.51 6.13 3.52
N TYR A 139 2.70 6.27 4.09
CA TYR A 139 2.87 6.81 5.43
C TYR A 139 4.21 7.53 5.62
N GLN A 140 4.26 8.44 6.61
CA GLN A 140 5.41 9.28 6.96
C GLN A 140 5.82 9.04 8.42
N GLY A 141 6.89 8.29 8.65
CA GLY A 141 7.33 7.84 9.98
C GLY A 141 6.45 6.74 10.54
N GLY A 142 6.91 6.01 11.55
CA GLY A 142 6.18 4.94 12.21
C GLY A 142 7.00 3.64 12.25
N LEU A 143 6.31 2.54 12.51
CA LEU A 143 6.87 1.20 12.56
C LEU A 143 6.17 0.32 11.54
N ALA A 144 6.92 -0.28 10.63
CA ALA A 144 6.47 -1.40 9.82
C ALA A 144 6.98 -2.70 10.42
N VAL A 145 6.11 -3.70 10.55
CA VAL A 145 6.43 -5.05 11.00
C VAL A 145 5.94 -6.03 9.94
N VAL A 146 6.85 -6.79 9.34
CA VAL A 146 6.55 -7.80 8.33
C VAL A 146 7.02 -9.17 8.82
N ARG A 147 6.13 -10.16 8.85
CA ARG A 147 6.48 -11.55 9.20
C ARG A 147 6.57 -12.37 7.92
N ALA A 148 7.75 -12.87 7.60
CA ALA A 148 8.04 -13.50 6.32
C ALA A 148 8.92 -14.75 6.45
N GLN A 149 8.85 -15.62 5.44
CA GLN A 149 9.75 -16.75 5.21
C GLN A 149 10.37 -16.58 3.81
N LEU A 150 11.69 -16.68 3.72
CA LEU A 150 12.46 -16.46 2.51
C LEU A 150 12.53 -17.73 1.62
N PRO A 151 12.63 -17.56 0.30
CA PRO A 151 12.80 -18.65 -0.65
C PRO A 151 14.22 -19.23 -0.60
N GLY A 152 14.36 -20.56 -0.71
CA GLY A 152 15.66 -21.22 -0.81
C GLY A 152 15.55 -22.72 -1.05
N ALA A 153 16.65 -23.33 -1.50
CA ALA A 153 16.80 -24.78 -1.64
C ALA A 153 17.03 -25.40 -0.25
N VAL A 154 15.93 -25.64 0.46
CA VAL A 154 15.91 -26.12 1.86
C VAL A 154 15.23 -27.47 2.05
N SER A 155 14.91 -28.17 0.96
CA SER A 155 14.47 -29.57 1.03
C SER A 155 15.64 -30.49 1.38
N GLU A 156 15.35 -31.68 1.95
CA GLU A 156 16.39 -32.69 2.21
C GLU A 156 17.11 -33.10 0.91
N ASP A 157 16.36 -33.24 -0.19
CA ASP A 157 16.87 -33.64 -1.51
C ASP A 157 17.81 -32.62 -2.15
N SER A 158 17.72 -31.33 -1.75
CA SER A 158 18.64 -30.29 -2.23
C SER A 158 20.09 -30.59 -1.85
N GLY A 159 20.32 -31.33 -0.76
CA GLY A 159 21.65 -31.56 -0.22
C GLY A 159 22.30 -30.30 0.36
N ASN A 160 21.51 -29.28 0.73
CA ASN A 160 22.00 -28.04 1.32
C ASN A 160 22.80 -28.31 2.63
N PRO A 161 24.12 -28.01 2.66
CA PRO A 161 24.98 -28.29 3.80
C PRO A 161 24.61 -27.53 5.07
N ASP A 162 23.91 -26.39 4.96
CA ASP A 162 23.50 -25.63 6.13
C ASP A 162 22.42 -26.36 6.95
N LEU A 163 21.62 -27.23 6.30
CA LEU A 163 20.63 -28.07 7.00
C LEU A 163 21.29 -29.08 7.94
N ALA A 164 22.48 -29.60 7.57
CA ALA A 164 23.24 -30.53 8.40
C ALA A 164 23.83 -29.87 9.66
N LYS A 165 24.05 -28.54 9.63
CA LYS A 165 24.50 -27.76 10.81
C LYS A 165 23.35 -27.51 11.81
N GLY A 166 22.10 -27.69 11.37
CA GLY A 166 20.96 -28.08 12.21
C GLY A 166 20.44 -27.08 13.24
N THR A 167 20.90 -25.82 13.26
CA THR A 167 20.34 -24.81 14.17
C THR A 167 19.81 -23.62 13.38
N LYS A 168 18.58 -23.18 13.70
CA LYS A 168 17.96 -21.97 13.14
C LYS A 168 18.81 -20.70 13.40
N ASN A 169 19.67 -20.76 14.42
CA ASN A 169 20.59 -19.68 14.81
C ASN A 169 21.91 -19.70 14.02
N ALA A 170 22.18 -20.70 13.17
CA ALA A 170 23.34 -20.67 12.28
C ALA A 170 23.10 -19.68 11.13
N ARG A 171 24.18 -19.15 10.54
CA ARG A 171 24.11 -18.33 9.32
C ARG A 171 23.86 -19.22 8.09
N ALA A 172 23.07 -18.71 7.15
CA ALA A 172 22.91 -19.27 5.82
C ALA A 172 24.19 -18.99 5.02
N SER A 173 25.12 -19.94 5.06
CA SER A 173 26.50 -19.77 4.59
C SER A 173 26.78 -20.39 3.22
N SER A 174 25.92 -21.32 2.79
CA SER A 174 26.06 -22.03 1.51
C SER A 174 25.28 -21.28 0.43
N ILE A 175 25.77 -20.12 0.00
CA ILE A 175 25.01 -19.12 -0.79
C ILE A 175 24.33 -19.67 -2.05
N ASP A 176 24.94 -20.65 -2.73
CA ASP A 176 24.37 -21.27 -3.94
C ASP A 176 22.99 -21.91 -3.70
N TYR A 177 22.67 -22.28 -2.45
CA TYR A 177 21.37 -22.85 -2.06
C TYR A 177 20.30 -21.79 -1.76
N TYR A 178 20.63 -20.50 -1.88
CA TYR A 178 19.70 -19.39 -1.73
C TYR A 178 19.76 -18.51 -2.99
N PRO A 179 19.41 -19.05 -4.17
CA PRO A 179 19.73 -18.48 -5.48
C PRO A 179 18.91 -17.25 -5.90
N THR A 180 18.07 -16.74 -5.01
CA THR A 180 17.13 -15.65 -5.30
C THR A 180 17.39 -14.47 -4.37
N TRP A 181 16.88 -13.30 -4.75
CA TRP A 181 17.02 -12.05 -4.00
C TRP A 181 15.65 -11.57 -3.54
N PRO A 182 15.18 -12.00 -2.36
CA PRO A 182 13.92 -11.50 -1.81
C PRO A 182 14.08 -10.04 -1.34
N GLY A 183 13.07 -9.22 -1.61
CA GLY A 183 13.00 -7.81 -1.24
C GLY A 183 11.71 -7.49 -0.50
N ILE A 184 11.85 -6.82 0.65
CA ILE A 184 10.80 -6.16 1.42
C ILE A 184 11.30 -4.75 1.67
N TRP A 185 10.72 -3.77 0.99
CA TRP A 185 11.27 -2.43 1.00
C TRP A 185 10.19 -1.37 0.82
N MET A 186 10.58 -0.13 1.05
CA MET A 186 9.72 1.03 0.97
C MET A 186 10.30 2.06 0.02
N PHE A 187 9.44 2.74 -0.73
CA PHE A 187 9.85 3.72 -1.72
C PHE A 187 8.99 4.98 -1.65
N GLY A 188 9.60 6.14 -1.88
CA GLY A 188 8.90 7.42 -1.89
C GLY A 188 7.87 7.48 -3.03
N ASN A 189 6.64 7.90 -2.72
CA ASN A 189 5.49 7.83 -3.64
C ASN A 189 5.64 8.62 -4.95
N LEU A 190 6.61 9.55 -5.03
CA LEU A 190 6.92 10.29 -6.26
C LEU A 190 7.57 9.43 -7.34
N GLY A 191 8.19 8.31 -6.99
CA GLY A 191 8.64 7.32 -7.94
C GLY A 191 7.77 6.06 -7.87
N ARG A 192 7.66 5.35 -8.98
CA ARG A 192 7.13 3.98 -9.02
C ARG A 192 8.29 3.07 -9.42
N ALA A 193 8.65 2.15 -8.53
CA ALA A 193 9.73 1.19 -8.76
C ALA A 193 9.56 0.49 -10.12
N ILE A 194 10.69 0.27 -10.82
CA ILE A 194 10.83 -0.27 -12.20
C ILE A 194 10.13 0.52 -13.32
N PHE A 195 9.64 1.73 -13.03
CA PHE A 195 9.23 2.72 -14.03
C PHE A 195 10.27 3.83 -14.12
N THR A 196 11.33 3.60 -14.89
CA THR A 196 12.49 4.50 -15.05
C THR A 196 12.11 5.94 -15.36
N GLY A 197 11.04 6.16 -16.14
CA GLY A 197 10.51 7.49 -16.42
C GLY A 197 10.12 8.28 -15.15
N SER A 198 9.56 7.60 -14.16
CA SER A 198 9.15 8.19 -12.87
C SER A 198 10.28 8.32 -11.85
N THR A 199 11.33 7.50 -11.94
CA THR A 199 12.43 7.48 -10.95
C THR A 199 13.60 8.36 -11.36
N ALA A 200 13.79 8.61 -12.66
CA ALA A 200 14.94 9.34 -13.17
C ALA A 200 15.04 10.76 -12.59
N ARG A 201 16.13 11.05 -11.84
CA ARG A 201 16.36 12.33 -11.12
C ARG A 201 15.28 12.64 -10.07
N ILE A 202 14.58 11.62 -9.59
CA ILE A 202 13.71 11.66 -8.40
C ILE A 202 14.26 10.71 -7.34
N TRP A 203 14.67 9.49 -7.72
CA TRP A 203 15.45 8.62 -6.86
C TRP A 203 16.91 9.12 -6.78
N PRO A 204 17.62 9.10 -5.64
CA PRO A 204 17.21 8.57 -4.34
C PRO A 204 16.78 9.59 -3.29
N PHE A 205 17.65 10.53 -2.93
CA PHE A 205 17.42 11.39 -1.79
C PHE A 205 16.75 12.70 -2.19
N SER A 206 16.29 13.44 -1.18
CA SER A 206 15.81 14.80 -1.36
C SER A 206 16.87 15.80 -0.94
N TYR A 207 17.12 16.79 -1.79
CA TYR A 207 18.05 17.89 -1.53
C TYR A 207 17.28 19.19 -1.37
N ASN A 208 17.09 19.63 -0.13
CA ASN A 208 16.20 20.75 0.18
C ASN A 208 16.93 22.10 0.33
N GLU A 209 18.00 22.30 -0.43
CA GLU A 209 18.79 23.54 -0.45
C GLU A 209 19.04 23.96 -1.90
N CYS A 210 18.81 25.24 -2.22
CA CYS A 210 19.20 25.78 -3.52
C CYS A 210 20.66 26.23 -3.51
N ASN A 211 21.56 25.35 -3.96
CA ASN A 211 22.99 25.63 -3.98
C ASN A 211 23.67 25.01 -5.22
N GLU A 212 23.63 25.74 -6.33
CA GLU A 212 24.17 25.32 -7.63
C GLU A 212 25.69 25.07 -7.65
N THR A 213 26.41 25.45 -6.60
CA THR A 213 27.84 25.17 -6.47
C THR A 213 28.11 23.81 -5.82
N VAL A 214 27.23 23.36 -4.92
CA VAL A 214 27.36 22.11 -4.16
C VAL A 214 26.54 20.98 -4.79
N PHE A 215 25.35 21.31 -5.29
CA PHE A 215 24.46 20.38 -5.96
C PHE A 215 23.72 21.10 -7.10
N ASP A 216 24.05 20.72 -8.34
CA ASP A 216 23.38 21.26 -9.54
C ASP A 216 21.90 20.84 -9.54
N SER A 217 21.01 21.82 -9.56
CA SER A 217 19.56 21.61 -9.52
C SER A 217 19.04 20.77 -10.68
N GLN A 218 19.76 20.67 -11.80
CA GLN A 218 19.37 19.82 -12.93
C GLN A 218 19.38 18.32 -12.59
N ASN A 219 20.03 17.93 -11.49
CA ASN A 219 20.11 16.55 -11.01
C ASN A 219 18.92 16.11 -10.14
N GLU A 220 18.04 17.02 -9.72
CA GLU A 220 16.78 16.71 -9.02
C GLU A 220 15.61 17.38 -9.73
N ARG A 221 14.67 16.60 -10.29
CA ARG A 221 13.56 17.15 -11.10
C ARG A 221 12.70 18.16 -10.36
N ILE A 222 12.55 17.99 -9.05
CA ILE A 222 11.78 18.88 -8.18
C ILE A 222 12.79 19.50 -7.21
N SER A 223 13.41 20.59 -7.64
CA SER A 223 14.51 21.23 -6.91
C SER A 223 14.01 22.33 -5.98
N ALA A 224 14.71 22.50 -4.84
CA ALA A 224 14.52 23.63 -3.95
C ALA A 224 14.85 25.01 -4.58
N CYS A 225 15.50 25.05 -5.75
CA CYS A 225 15.72 26.30 -6.49
C CYS A 225 14.47 26.84 -7.19
N ASP A 226 13.43 26.00 -7.35
CA ASP A 226 12.23 26.39 -8.09
C ASP A 226 11.19 27.08 -7.18
N ALA A 227 10.90 28.35 -7.49
CA ALA A 227 9.87 29.12 -6.81
C ALA A 227 8.45 28.73 -7.23
N ASN A 228 8.28 28.12 -8.41
CA ASN A 228 6.98 27.79 -8.99
C ASN A 228 7.05 26.43 -9.72
N PRO A 229 7.28 25.32 -9.00
CA PRO A 229 7.46 23.98 -9.59
C PRO A 229 6.23 23.45 -10.34
N GLY A 230 5.05 24.05 -10.14
CA GLY A 230 3.82 23.59 -10.79
C GLY A 230 3.31 22.27 -10.20
N SER A 231 2.30 21.68 -10.85
CA SER A 231 1.73 20.36 -10.52
C SER A 231 1.46 20.10 -9.03
N GLY A 232 0.97 21.12 -8.32
CA GLY A 232 0.64 21.04 -6.89
C GLY A 232 1.83 20.96 -5.93
N MET A 233 3.07 21.11 -6.41
CA MET A 233 4.28 21.10 -5.58
C MET A 233 4.45 22.39 -4.77
N ASN A 234 5.09 22.27 -3.62
CA ASN A 234 5.41 23.41 -2.76
C ASN A 234 6.59 24.22 -3.34
N PRO A 235 6.53 25.56 -3.37
CA PRO A 235 7.67 26.42 -3.72
C PRO A 235 8.90 26.14 -2.86
N TYR A 236 10.08 26.18 -3.47
CA TYR A 236 11.39 26.05 -2.80
C TYR A 236 11.56 24.77 -1.98
N GLN A 237 10.92 23.67 -2.41
CA GLN A 237 11.00 22.38 -1.73
C GLN A 237 11.62 21.32 -2.66
N GLY A 238 12.81 20.84 -2.30
CA GLY A 238 13.47 19.71 -2.96
C GLY A 238 12.77 18.39 -2.66
N ARG A 239 12.46 17.62 -3.72
CA ARG A 239 11.71 16.36 -3.61
C ARG A 239 12.34 15.25 -4.44
N GLY A 240 12.82 14.24 -3.73
CA GLY A 240 13.13 12.91 -4.25
C GLY A 240 12.15 11.83 -3.79
N ALA A 241 12.46 10.58 -4.14
CA ALA A 241 11.73 9.37 -3.77
C ALA A 241 12.64 8.39 -3.03
N PRO A 242 12.98 8.62 -1.75
CA PRO A 242 13.95 7.81 -1.02
C PRO A 242 13.48 6.36 -0.85
N GLU A 243 14.46 5.50 -0.60
CA GLU A 243 14.31 4.06 -0.43
C GLU A 243 14.75 3.65 0.98
N ILE A 244 13.99 2.72 1.59
CA ILE A 244 14.34 2.06 2.86
C ILE A 244 14.10 0.56 2.71
N ASP A 245 15.15 -0.23 2.88
CA ASP A 245 15.08 -1.69 2.75
C ASP A 245 14.82 -2.31 4.11
N ILE A 246 13.66 -2.95 4.30
CA ILE A 246 13.34 -3.68 5.53
C ILE A 246 14.11 -5.02 5.53
N LEU A 247 14.15 -5.66 4.36
CA LEU A 247 14.94 -6.84 4.07
C LEU A 247 15.30 -6.83 2.59
N GLU A 248 16.57 -7.09 2.29
CA GLU A 248 17.03 -7.22 0.92
C GLU A 248 18.13 -8.29 0.81
N GLY A 249 17.97 -9.23 -0.13
CA GLY A 249 18.97 -10.22 -0.50
C GLY A 249 18.96 -11.53 0.30
N GLY A 250 20.00 -12.34 0.07
CA GLY A 250 20.16 -13.68 0.65
C GLY A 250 21.62 -14.03 0.92
N GLY A 251 21.87 -14.98 1.83
CA GLY A 251 23.20 -15.47 2.15
C GLY A 251 24.10 -14.50 2.95
N THR A 252 25.42 -14.60 2.78
CA THR A 252 26.44 -13.85 3.56
C THR A 252 27.34 -12.92 2.73
N GLU A 253 27.22 -12.91 1.40
CA GLU A 253 28.25 -12.32 0.52
C GLU A 253 28.24 -10.78 0.48
N ASN A 254 27.10 -10.15 0.80
CA ASN A 254 27.01 -8.69 0.91
C ASN A 254 27.25 -8.18 2.33
N ALA A 255 27.68 -9.01 3.28
CA ALA A 255 27.98 -8.51 4.62
C ALA A 255 29.07 -7.43 4.54
N CYS A 256 28.82 -6.27 5.14
CA CYS A 256 29.81 -5.19 5.22
C CYS A 256 31.05 -5.73 5.96
N THR A 257 32.17 -5.86 5.24
CA THR A 257 33.47 -6.26 5.80
C THR A 257 34.42 -5.06 5.80
N LEU A 258 35.51 -5.17 6.56
CA LEU A 258 36.59 -4.16 6.59
C LEU A 258 37.17 -3.84 5.20
N ASP A 259 37.03 -4.76 4.23
CA ASP A 259 37.60 -4.63 2.89
C ASP A 259 36.62 -4.01 1.87
N ILE A 260 35.31 -4.08 2.11
CA ILE A 260 34.25 -3.75 1.14
C ILE A 260 33.55 -2.42 1.48
N CYS A 261 33.65 -1.95 2.73
CA CYS A 261 33.10 -0.68 3.19
C CYS A 261 34.21 0.34 3.55
N PRO A 262 35.14 0.73 2.66
CA PRO A 262 36.34 1.50 3.06
C PRO A 262 36.08 2.91 3.62
N ALA A 263 34.85 3.42 3.59
CA ALA A 263 34.45 4.62 4.35
C ALA A 263 34.21 4.36 5.86
N SER A 264 34.29 3.10 6.31
CA SER A 264 34.12 2.65 7.71
C SER A 264 35.40 2.74 8.58
N PHE A 265 36.48 3.34 8.07
CA PHE A 265 37.66 3.66 8.89
C PHE A 265 37.54 4.96 9.69
N ASP A 266 36.32 5.49 9.85
CA ASP A 266 35.98 6.28 11.04
C ASP A 266 34.83 5.57 11.75
N VAL A 267 35.05 5.20 13.01
CA VAL A 267 34.31 4.28 13.90
C VAL A 267 34.21 2.80 13.50
N ASN A 268 35.24 2.03 13.86
CA ASN A 268 35.18 0.59 14.14
C ASN A 268 34.09 0.33 15.22
N PRO A 269 32.91 -0.25 14.92
CA PRO A 269 31.97 -0.66 15.96
C PRO A 269 32.54 -1.91 16.64
N ASP A 270 33.10 -1.75 17.84
CA ASP A 270 33.57 -2.88 18.63
C ASP A 270 32.34 -3.70 19.07
N LEU A 271 32.11 -4.87 18.44
CA LEU A 271 31.04 -5.78 18.88
C LEU A 271 31.51 -6.72 20.00
N GLY A 272 32.66 -6.43 20.64
CA GLY A 272 33.11 -7.11 21.85
C GLY A 272 32.31 -6.70 23.09
N PHE A 273 32.38 -7.52 24.14
CA PHE A 273 31.69 -7.23 25.40
C PHE A 273 32.36 -6.07 26.14
N MET A 274 31.61 -5.02 26.48
CA MET A 274 32.04 -3.89 27.33
C MET A 274 32.55 -4.33 28.69
N ASP A 275 31.94 -5.36 29.28
CA ASP A 275 32.15 -5.78 30.66
C ASP A 275 32.46 -7.28 30.80
N ASN A 276 32.70 -7.99 29.69
CA ASN A 276 32.83 -9.45 29.64
C ASN A 276 31.59 -10.20 30.18
N ARG A 277 30.40 -9.59 30.18
CA ARG A 277 29.13 -10.24 30.57
C ARG A 277 28.15 -10.32 29.40
N SER A 278 27.49 -9.22 29.06
CA SER A 278 26.37 -9.25 28.11
C SER A 278 26.17 -7.97 27.28
N GLU A 279 26.97 -6.93 27.48
CA GLU A 279 26.79 -5.63 26.80
C GLU A 279 27.86 -5.43 25.73
N HIS A 280 27.51 -4.96 24.53
CA HIS A 280 28.44 -4.77 23.42
C HIS A 280 28.85 -3.30 23.24
N TRP A 281 30.07 -3.03 22.79
CA TRP A 281 30.58 -1.68 22.45
C TRP A 281 29.94 -1.12 21.15
N GLY A 282 28.60 -1.06 21.09
CA GLY A 282 27.91 -0.53 19.92
C GLY A 282 26.40 -0.73 19.92
N VAL A 283 25.88 -1.65 20.75
CA VAL A 283 24.47 -1.82 21.10
C VAL A 283 24.42 -2.28 22.55
N ASN A 284 23.88 -1.46 23.44
CA ASN A 284 23.69 -1.85 24.83
C ASN A 284 22.40 -2.69 24.99
N SER A 285 22.24 -3.30 26.17
CA SER A 285 21.15 -4.26 26.47
C SER A 285 19.73 -3.70 26.32
N ASN A 286 19.57 -2.37 26.29
CA ASN A 286 18.30 -1.67 26.06
C ASN A 286 18.18 -1.03 24.66
N GLY A 287 19.16 -1.24 23.76
CA GLY A 287 19.12 -0.76 22.38
C GLY A 287 19.11 0.76 22.23
N THR A 288 19.90 1.49 23.01
CA THR A 288 19.97 2.97 22.99
C THR A 288 21.26 3.56 22.43
N CYS A 289 22.32 2.78 22.26
CA CYS A 289 23.56 3.21 21.63
C CYS A 289 23.72 2.50 20.29
N PHE A 290 24.02 3.23 19.21
CA PHE A 290 24.28 2.70 17.87
C PHE A 290 25.50 3.38 17.25
N PRO A 291 26.30 2.68 16.43
CA PRO A 291 27.38 3.31 15.68
C PRO A 291 26.82 4.28 14.64
N ARG A 292 27.51 5.40 14.41
CA ARG A 292 27.23 6.32 13.31
C ARG A 292 28.07 5.91 12.10
N MET A 293 27.57 4.97 11.29
CA MET A 293 28.22 4.59 10.03
C MET A 293 27.23 4.75 8.87
N ASN A 294 27.67 5.43 7.80
CA ASN A 294 26.99 5.36 6.52
C ASN A 294 27.66 4.24 5.73
N ALA A 295 26.96 3.11 5.56
CA ALA A 295 27.58 1.89 5.03
C ALA A 295 27.61 1.82 3.49
N TYR A 296 26.99 2.77 2.78
CA TYR A 296 26.79 2.63 1.34
C TYR A 296 27.33 3.81 0.52
N THR A 297 28.04 3.46 -0.55
CA THR A 297 28.68 4.37 -1.51
C THR A 297 27.98 4.36 -2.86
N GLY A 298 26.68 4.05 -2.91
CA GLY A 298 25.83 4.24 -4.10
C GLY A 298 26.17 3.41 -5.34
N ALA A 299 25.25 3.41 -6.31
CA ALA A 299 25.54 3.07 -7.70
C ALA A 299 25.32 4.30 -8.59
N TYR A 300 26.20 4.60 -9.54
CA TYR A 300 26.01 5.75 -10.42
C TYR A 300 25.07 5.40 -11.57
N LEU A 301 23.97 6.14 -11.68
CA LEU A 301 23.18 6.20 -12.90
C LEU A 301 23.73 7.24 -13.84
N CYS A 302 23.86 6.81 -15.08
CA CYS A 302 24.31 7.64 -16.17
C CYS A 302 23.36 7.44 -17.36
N ASN A 303 23.12 8.49 -18.12
CA ASN A 303 22.51 8.33 -19.42
C ASN A 303 23.56 7.97 -20.50
N ALA A 304 23.06 7.46 -21.63
CA ALA A 304 23.89 7.10 -22.76
C ALA A 304 24.75 8.28 -23.25
N GLY A 305 26.07 8.10 -23.28
CA GLY A 305 27.01 9.12 -23.76
C GLY A 305 27.73 9.94 -22.69
N ASN A 306 27.49 9.63 -21.41
CA ASN A 306 28.20 10.25 -20.30
C ASN A 306 29.64 9.71 -20.19
N THR A 307 30.63 10.61 -20.19
CA THR A 307 32.06 10.27 -20.19
C THR A 307 32.72 10.32 -18.81
N GLU A 308 31.96 10.52 -17.74
CA GLU A 308 32.52 10.45 -16.38
C GLU A 308 33.13 9.06 -16.13
N PRO A 309 34.28 8.96 -15.43
CA PRO A 309 34.95 7.69 -15.16
C PRO A 309 34.03 6.63 -14.54
N GLN A 310 33.11 7.05 -13.65
CA GLN A 310 32.11 6.20 -13.01
C GLN A 310 31.02 5.71 -13.98
N CYS A 311 30.83 6.40 -15.10
CA CYS A 311 29.86 6.06 -16.15
C CYS A 311 30.47 5.22 -17.29
N THR A 312 31.80 5.22 -17.42
CA THR A 312 32.50 4.61 -18.56
C THR A 312 32.49 3.08 -18.52
N GLU A 313 32.27 2.49 -17.33
CA GLU A 313 32.10 1.03 -17.15
C GLU A 313 30.67 0.55 -17.48
N SER A 314 29.67 1.43 -17.42
CA SER A 314 28.23 1.09 -17.51
C SER A 314 27.60 1.30 -18.90
N GLY A 315 28.23 2.01 -19.84
CA GLY A 315 27.62 2.25 -21.15
C GLY A 315 28.61 2.78 -22.17
N GLY A 316 29.04 1.92 -23.09
CA GLY A 316 30.00 2.22 -24.16
C GLY A 316 29.53 3.21 -25.25
N SER A 317 28.86 4.30 -24.90
CA SER A 317 28.40 5.35 -25.82
C SER A 317 29.19 6.65 -25.62
N THR A 318 29.49 7.38 -26.70
CA THR A 318 30.41 8.54 -26.74
C THR A 318 29.74 9.88 -27.09
N SER A 319 28.42 10.00 -27.03
CA SER A 319 27.67 11.19 -27.49
C SER A 319 27.14 12.09 -26.36
N ALA A 320 27.63 13.33 -26.26
CA ALA A 320 27.46 14.27 -25.15
C ALA A 320 26.12 15.09 -25.08
N ALA A 321 24.98 14.58 -25.56
CA ALA A 321 23.73 15.35 -25.49
C ALA A 321 22.97 15.10 -24.16
N SER A 322 22.87 16.14 -23.32
CA SER A 322 22.19 16.16 -22.00
C SER A 322 22.67 15.10 -21.00
N SER A 323 23.98 15.06 -20.72
CA SER A 323 24.56 14.12 -19.77
C SER A 323 24.12 14.39 -18.32
N PHE A 324 23.62 13.39 -17.61
CA PHE A 324 23.50 13.40 -16.15
C PHE A 324 24.26 12.23 -15.55
N THR A 325 24.82 12.45 -14.36
CA THR A 325 25.39 11.41 -13.49
C THR A 325 24.86 11.67 -12.09
N TYR A 326 24.12 10.73 -11.51
CA TYR A 326 23.77 10.82 -10.10
C TYR A 326 23.81 9.44 -9.46
N GLN A 327 24.07 9.44 -8.17
CA GLN A 327 24.27 8.24 -7.39
C GLN A 327 22.92 7.79 -6.82
N MET A 328 22.43 6.64 -7.26
CA MET A 328 21.34 5.88 -6.66
C MET A 328 21.79 5.27 -5.33
N ASP A 329 20.88 5.19 -4.37
CA ASP A 329 21.17 4.72 -3.03
C ASP A 329 19.87 4.46 -2.24
N ALA A 330 19.93 3.57 -1.26
CA ALA A 330 18.88 3.26 -0.31
C ALA A 330 19.41 3.36 1.11
N LEU A 331 18.55 3.75 2.07
CA LEU A 331 18.92 3.56 3.46
C LEU A 331 18.78 2.08 3.82
N SER A 332 19.92 1.42 3.98
CA SER A 332 20.00 0.01 4.36
C SER A 332 21.23 -0.30 5.21
N SER A 333 21.27 -1.52 5.75
CA SER A 333 22.42 -2.04 6.47
C SER A 333 22.53 -3.54 6.24
N ASN A 334 23.71 -3.98 5.82
CA ASN A 334 23.94 -5.39 5.51
C ASN A 334 24.15 -6.19 6.80
N TRP A 335 23.32 -7.23 6.98
CA TRP A 335 23.41 -8.16 8.09
C TRP A 335 23.39 -9.60 7.56
N GLY A 336 24.20 -10.49 8.15
CA GLY A 336 24.21 -11.89 7.71
C GLY A 336 22.84 -12.55 7.92
N THR A 337 22.34 -13.31 6.97
CA THR A 337 21.04 -13.97 7.14
C THR A 337 21.17 -15.24 7.97
N HIS A 338 20.30 -15.43 8.96
CA HIS A 338 20.21 -16.69 9.72
C HIS A 338 19.42 -17.73 8.94
N LEU A 339 19.72 -19.01 9.13
CA LEU A 339 19.00 -20.11 8.50
C LEU A 339 17.50 -20.12 8.88
N ALA A 340 17.15 -19.58 10.04
CA ALA A 340 15.76 -19.33 10.45
C ALA A 340 14.92 -18.62 9.37
N ALA A 341 15.51 -17.66 8.65
CA ALA A 341 14.81 -16.88 7.63
C ALA A 341 14.24 -17.74 6.50
N TYR A 342 14.87 -18.89 6.21
CA TYR A 342 14.44 -19.82 5.17
C TYR A 342 13.61 -21.00 5.74
N LEU A 343 13.82 -21.35 7.01
CA LEU A 343 13.20 -22.53 7.63
C LEU A 343 11.96 -22.22 8.48
N ASP A 344 11.73 -20.97 8.85
CA ASP A 344 10.63 -20.54 9.71
C ASP A 344 10.16 -19.13 9.34
N TRP A 345 9.10 -18.69 9.99
CA TRP A 345 8.65 -17.31 9.95
C TRP A 345 9.54 -16.43 10.83
N VAL A 346 10.03 -15.35 10.24
CA VAL A 346 10.85 -14.33 10.91
C VAL A 346 10.20 -12.96 10.73
N THR A 347 10.22 -12.17 11.79
CA THR A 347 9.69 -10.82 11.84
C THR A 347 10.80 -9.82 11.57
N TYR A 348 10.63 -9.02 10.53
CA TYR A 348 11.50 -7.92 10.14
C TYR A 348 10.77 -6.61 10.39
N SER A 349 11.43 -5.67 11.05
CA SER A 349 10.81 -4.39 11.39
C SER A 349 11.72 -3.22 11.04
N VAL A 350 11.09 -2.15 10.57
CA VAL A 350 11.73 -0.84 10.44
C VAL A 350 10.93 0.18 11.24
N GLU A 351 11.60 0.79 12.20
CA GLU A 351 11.13 1.96 12.93
C GLU A 351 11.77 3.21 12.35
N TRP A 352 10.96 4.14 11.86
CA TRP A 352 11.43 5.37 11.24
C TRP A 352 10.75 6.58 11.87
N VAL A 353 11.52 7.56 12.29
CA VAL A 353 11.02 8.85 12.77
C VAL A 353 11.60 9.96 11.89
N PRO A 354 10.77 10.80 11.26
CA PRO A 354 11.20 11.91 10.42
C PRO A 354 11.75 13.10 11.24
N GLY A 355 12.31 14.09 10.55
CA GLY A 355 12.84 15.32 11.14
C GLY A 355 14.34 15.27 11.50
N ASP A 356 14.88 16.42 11.89
CA ASP A 356 16.33 16.63 12.11
C ASP A 356 16.94 15.78 13.24
N ASP A 357 16.12 15.40 14.23
CA ASP A 357 16.48 14.50 15.34
C ASP A 357 15.95 13.06 15.14
N GLY A 358 15.48 12.78 13.91
CA GLY A 358 14.91 11.51 13.48
C GLY A 358 15.93 10.38 13.33
N TYR A 359 15.45 9.23 12.86
CA TYR A 359 16.25 8.03 12.63
C TYR A 359 15.48 6.99 11.80
N VAL A 360 16.21 6.03 11.23
CA VAL A 360 15.67 4.75 10.74
C VAL A 360 16.38 3.65 11.51
N ARG A 361 15.63 2.71 12.08
CA ARG A 361 16.14 1.58 12.89
C ARG A 361 15.57 0.28 12.36
N TRP A 362 16.43 -0.72 12.24
CA TRP A 362 16.08 -2.08 11.81
C TRP A 362 16.09 -3.03 13.00
N GLU A 363 15.09 -3.89 13.05
CA GLU A 363 14.97 -4.95 14.05
C GLU A 363 14.60 -6.27 13.39
N VAL A 364 15.12 -7.37 13.93
CA VAL A 364 14.69 -8.74 13.59
C VAL A 364 14.26 -9.44 14.86
N GLU A 365 13.07 -10.03 14.87
CA GLU A 365 12.48 -10.67 16.05
C GLU A 365 12.44 -9.74 17.28
N GLY A 366 12.22 -8.44 17.05
CA GLY A 366 12.23 -7.41 18.11
C GLY A 366 13.60 -7.08 18.68
N HIS A 367 14.69 -7.58 18.07
CA HIS A 367 16.05 -7.25 18.43
C HIS A 367 16.63 -6.20 17.46
N PRO A 368 17.03 -5.02 17.94
CA PRO A 368 17.69 -4.02 17.10
C PRO A 368 18.99 -4.55 16.48
N ILE A 369 19.13 -4.34 15.18
CA ILE A 369 20.35 -4.68 14.42
C ILE A 369 21.16 -3.42 14.15
N TYR A 370 20.51 -2.36 13.71
CA TYR A 370 21.19 -1.15 13.24
C TYR A 370 20.28 0.08 13.33
N GLU A 371 20.86 1.27 13.45
CA GLU A 371 20.15 2.55 13.37
C GLU A 371 20.98 3.57 12.58
N ILE A 372 20.32 4.28 11.66
CA ILE A 372 20.83 5.46 10.98
C ILE A 372 20.12 6.68 11.56
N THR A 373 20.85 7.50 12.33
CA THR A 373 20.32 8.78 12.83
C THR A 373 20.21 9.81 11.69
N ALA A 374 19.25 10.73 11.78
CA ALA A 374 19.07 11.81 10.79
C ALA A 374 20.36 12.61 10.56
N ALA A 375 21.15 12.87 11.61
CA ALA A 375 22.44 13.56 11.52
C ALA A 375 23.42 12.92 10.52
N THR A 376 23.33 11.62 10.26
CA THR A 376 24.16 10.91 9.27
C THR A 376 23.92 11.42 7.85
N VAL A 377 22.68 11.81 7.53
CA VAL A 377 22.31 12.31 6.18
C VAL A 377 22.20 13.83 6.11
N THR A 378 21.84 14.50 7.21
CA THR A 378 21.69 15.96 7.27
C THR A 378 22.99 16.70 7.58
N ASN A 379 23.96 16.02 8.22
CA ASN A 379 25.27 16.58 8.53
C ASN A 379 26.41 15.69 8.06
N PRO A 380 26.54 15.46 6.73
CA PRO A 380 27.64 14.70 6.19
C PRO A 380 28.98 15.41 6.48
N PRO A 381 30.09 14.66 6.60
CA PRO A 381 31.43 15.25 6.71
C PRO A 381 31.66 16.30 5.63
N GLN A 382 32.32 17.39 5.96
CA GLN A 382 32.57 18.49 5.02
C GLN A 382 34.07 18.71 4.84
N ASN A 383 34.49 18.95 3.60
CA ASN A 383 35.82 19.52 3.33
C ASN A 383 35.83 21.03 3.64
N ALA A 384 36.99 21.68 3.52
CA ALA A 384 37.12 23.12 3.77
C ALA A 384 36.20 23.99 2.88
N ALA A 385 35.84 23.50 1.70
CA ALA A 385 34.95 24.16 0.75
C ALA A 385 33.48 23.76 0.91
N GLN A 386 33.15 22.91 1.88
CA GLN A 386 31.82 22.39 2.17
C GLN A 386 31.09 21.82 0.93
N THR A 387 31.79 21.02 0.13
CA THR A 387 31.26 20.55 -1.16
C THR A 387 30.39 19.29 -1.06
N ASN A 388 30.18 18.73 0.13
CA ASN A 388 29.32 17.55 0.26
C ASN A 388 27.86 18.01 0.42
N PRO A 389 26.95 17.58 -0.47
CA PRO A 389 25.58 18.04 -0.43
C PRO A 389 24.87 17.52 0.82
N ARG A 390 24.10 18.39 1.46
CA ARG A 390 23.29 18.06 2.63
C ARG A 390 21.93 17.53 2.17
N LYS A 391 21.55 16.35 2.64
CA LYS A 391 20.24 15.75 2.40
C LYS A 391 19.30 16.13 3.55
N ILE A 392 18.02 15.91 3.38
CA ILE A 392 17.07 15.90 4.50
C ILE A 392 16.85 14.48 5.00
N MET A 393 16.42 14.36 6.26
CA MET A 393 15.88 13.08 6.74
C MET A 393 14.71 12.66 5.85
N ILE A 394 14.44 11.36 5.77
CA ILE A 394 13.30 10.88 5.01
C ILE A 394 12.03 11.46 5.66
N GLU A 395 11.27 12.20 4.85
CA GLU A 395 10.00 12.83 5.22
C GLU A 395 8.92 12.58 4.15
N LYS A 396 9.20 11.75 3.15
CA LYS A 396 8.29 11.52 2.02
C LYS A 396 7.18 10.52 2.39
N PRO A 397 5.96 10.63 1.85
CA PRO A 397 5.01 9.53 1.93
C PRO A 397 5.60 8.33 1.19
N MET A 398 5.74 7.19 1.88
CA MET A 398 6.33 5.98 1.33
C MET A 398 5.33 4.83 1.27
N TYR A 399 5.44 4.00 0.24
CA TYR A 399 4.64 2.79 0.04
C TYR A 399 5.52 1.53 0.11
N PHE A 400 4.92 0.36 0.28
CA PHE A 400 5.64 -0.93 0.38
C PHE A 400 5.76 -1.65 -0.96
N ILE A 401 6.85 -2.40 -1.11
CA ILE A 401 7.12 -3.28 -2.23
C ILE A 401 7.58 -4.64 -1.69
N PHE A 402 7.04 -5.70 -2.27
CA PHE A 402 7.52 -7.07 -2.08
C PHE A 402 7.94 -7.61 -3.45
N ASN A 403 9.16 -8.14 -3.56
CA ASN A 403 9.61 -8.78 -4.78
C ASN A 403 10.54 -9.96 -4.48
N VAL A 404 10.73 -10.81 -5.48
CA VAL A 404 11.86 -11.74 -5.53
C VAL A 404 12.52 -11.56 -6.88
N ALA A 405 13.79 -11.15 -6.87
CA ALA A 405 14.56 -10.88 -8.08
C ALA A 405 15.66 -11.93 -8.30
N LEU A 406 16.17 -12.05 -9.53
CA LEU A 406 17.25 -12.97 -9.89
C LEU A 406 18.26 -12.30 -10.82
N SER A 407 19.44 -11.98 -10.33
CA SER A 407 20.46 -11.28 -11.12
C SER A 407 21.69 -12.14 -11.39
N SER A 408 22.40 -11.83 -12.48
CA SER A 408 23.76 -12.30 -12.73
C SER A 408 24.87 -11.49 -12.05
N SER A 409 24.55 -10.29 -11.57
CA SER A 409 25.51 -9.34 -10.98
C SER A 409 25.58 -9.37 -9.45
N TRP A 410 24.65 -10.06 -8.80
CA TRP A 410 24.56 -10.15 -7.34
C TRP A 410 25.36 -11.33 -6.76
N GLY A 411 25.65 -11.25 -5.45
CA GLY A 411 26.27 -12.35 -4.70
C GLY A 411 25.36 -13.58 -4.62
N SER A 412 24.11 -13.38 -4.18
CA SER A 412 23.06 -14.39 -4.35
C SER A 412 22.55 -14.39 -5.78
N LYS A 413 22.81 -15.47 -6.50
CA LYS A 413 22.43 -15.64 -7.90
C LYS A 413 22.09 -17.09 -8.23
N PRO A 414 21.26 -17.32 -9.26
CA PRO A 414 20.97 -18.67 -9.68
C PRO A 414 22.17 -19.36 -10.35
N PRO A 415 22.18 -20.70 -10.42
CA PRO A 415 23.18 -21.43 -11.17
C PRO A 415 23.26 -20.97 -12.63
N ASN A 416 24.49 -20.89 -13.16
CA ASN A 416 24.78 -20.50 -14.55
C ASN A 416 24.27 -19.10 -14.97
N ALA A 417 24.00 -18.22 -13.98
CA ALA A 417 23.48 -16.87 -14.20
C ALA A 417 24.22 -16.09 -15.31
N GLY A 418 23.45 -15.60 -16.30
CA GLY A 418 23.96 -14.81 -17.42
C GLY A 418 24.70 -15.61 -18.51
N VAL A 419 24.81 -16.93 -18.38
CA VAL A 419 25.51 -17.80 -19.35
C VAL A 419 24.53 -18.75 -20.04
N SER A 420 23.68 -19.42 -19.26
CA SER A 420 22.67 -20.36 -19.73
C SER A 420 21.54 -20.49 -18.71
N GLY A 421 20.51 -21.29 -19.02
CA GLY A 421 19.47 -21.62 -18.04
C GLY A 421 20.01 -22.39 -16.84
N CYS A 422 19.18 -22.52 -15.79
CA CYS A 422 19.59 -23.04 -14.47
C CYS A 422 20.43 -24.32 -14.57
N TYR A 423 19.97 -25.32 -15.32
CA TYR A 423 20.63 -26.63 -15.42
C TYR A 423 21.95 -26.63 -16.19
N GLY A 424 22.25 -25.61 -16.99
CA GLY A 424 23.43 -25.58 -17.84
C GLY A 424 23.50 -26.77 -18.79
N ASP A 425 24.56 -27.60 -18.68
CA ASP A 425 24.70 -28.84 -19.46
C ASP A 425 24.11 -30.09 -18.78
N GLY A 426 23.52 -29.93 -17.59
CA GLY A 426 22.88 -30.98 -16.80
C GLY A 426 23.82 -31.99 -16.15
N LYS A 427 25.15 -31.79 -16.20
CA LYS A 427 26.12 -32.76 -15.63
C LYS A 427 26.47 -32.50 -14.17
N ASP A 428 26.34 -31.26 -13.70
CA ASP A 428 26.66 -30.90 -12.32
C ASP A 428 25.51 -31.27 -11.38
N LYS A 429 25.77 -32.21 -10.48
CA LYS A 429 24.75 -32.73 -9.56
C LYS A 429 24.26 -31.69 -8.56
N LYS A 430 25.13 -30.78 -8.12
CA LYS A 430 24.78 -29.75 -7.13
C LYS A 430 23.85 -28.72 -7.79
N THR A 431 24.22 -28.26 -8.98
CA THR A 431 23.39 -27.39 -9.82
C THR A 431 22.03 -28.00 -10.06
N ASN A 432 21.97 -29.27 -10.51
CA ASN A 432 20.70 -29.94 -10.75
C ASN A 432 19.84 -29.98 -9.47
N ALA A 433 20.42 -30.33 -8.33
CA ALA A 433 19.68 -30.36 -7.05
C ALA A 433 19.16 -28.98 -6.60
N ILE A 434 19.89 -27.89 -6.90
CA ILE A 434 19.43 -26.51 -6.64
C ILE A 434 18.32 -26.13 -7.62
N CYS A 435 18.46 -26.46 -8.90
CA CYS A 435 17.46 -26.18 -9.93
C CYS A 435 16.17 -27.00 -9.72
N ASP A 436 16.28 -28.24 -9.25
CA ASP A 436 15.15 -29.10 -8.88
C ASP A 436 14.35 -28.56 -7.67
N ALA A 437 14.90 -27.59 -6.93
CA ALA A 437 14.22 -26.94 -5.82
C ALA A 437 13.33 -25.76 -6.26
N PHE A 438 13.35 -25.36 -7.53
CA PHE A 438 12.33 -24.48 -8.10
C PHE A 438 11.02 -25.27 -8.38
N PRO A 439 9.84 -24.67 -8.22
CA PRO A 439 9.61 -23.28 -7.81
C PRO A 439 9.87 -23.03 -6.32
N MET A 440 10.42 -21.85 -6.00
CA MET A 440 10.65 -21.39 -4.63
C MET A 440 9.66 -20.28 -4.28
N LYS A 441 9.18 -20.26 -3.03
CA LYS A 441 8.23 -19.24 -2.56
C LYS A 441 8.82 -18.39 -1.45
N MET A 442 8.83 -17.07 -1.66
CA MET A 442 8.82 -16.11 -0.54
C MET A 442 7.40 -16.04 0.00
N LYS A 443 7.23 -16.11 1.31
CA LYS A 443 5.92 -16.06 1.96
C LYS A 443 5.86 -14.91 2.96
N ILE A 444 4.71 -14.26 3.04
CA ILE A 444 4.43 -13.19 4.00
C ILE A 444 3.14 -13.56 4.74
N ASP A 445 3.26 -13.73 6.04
CA ASP A 445 2.15 -14.03 6.95
C ASP A 445 1.32 -12.77 7.22
N TYR A 446 1.99 -11.67 7.59
CA TYR A 446 1.35 -10.38 7.74
C TYR A 446 2.30 -9.21 7.50
N ILE A 447 1.70 -8.06 7.23
CA ILE A 447 2.32 -6.74 7.42
C ILE A 447 1.43 -5.88 8.32
N ARG A 448 2.03 -5.16 9.27
CA ARG A 448 1.35 -4.26 10.18
C ARG A 448 2.13 -2.95 10.32
N VAL A 449 1.42 -1.83 10.27
CA VAL A 449 2.01 -0.48 10.32
C VAL A 449 1.41 0.30 11.48
N TYR A 450 2.28 0.87 12.30
CA TYR A 450 1.92 1.63 13.51
C TYR A 450 2.48 3.04 13.45
N GLN A 451 1.71 4.03 13.91
CA GLN A 451 2.14 5.42 13.97
C GLN A 451 1.68 6.12 15.27
N ASP A 452 2.40 7.17 15.64
CA ASP A 452 1.85 8.26 16.46
C ASP A 452 1.17 9.29 15.54
N THR A 453 -0.14 9.21 15.42
CA THR A 453 -0.93 10.09 14.53
C THR A 453 -1.00 11.54 15.00
N SER A 454 -0.41 11.88 16.16
CA SER A 454 -0.28 13.28 16.61
C SER A 454 0.95 13.99 16.03
N THR A 455 1.99 13.22 15.65
CA THR A 455 3.26 13.76 15.12
C THR A 455 3.59 13.26 13.71
N MET A 456 2.95 12.18 13.28
CA MET A 456 3.15 11.53 11.98
C MET A 456 1.86 11.55 11.18
N ALA A 457 1.97 11.31 9.87
CA ALA A 457 0.83 11.29 8.98
C ALA A 457 0.86 10.04 8.09
N TYR A 458 -0.32 9.60 7.67
CA TYR A 458 -0.49 8.60 6.62
C TYR A 458 -1.43 9.15 5.53
N GLY A 459 -1.32 8.57 4.35
CA GLY A 459 -1.86 9.10 3.10
C GLY A 459 -0.74 9.43 2.12
N CYS A 460 -1.03 9.29 0.84
CA CYS A 460 -0.05 9.49 -0.22
C CYS A 460 0.14 10.96 -0.64
N ASP A 461 -0.79 11.84 -0.27
CA ASP A 461 -0.78 13.26 -0.65
C ASP A 461 -0.85 14.21 0.57
N PRO A 462 0.10 14.11 1.52
CA PRO A 462 0.13 15.01 2.67
C PRO A 462 0.45 16.44 2.23
N ALA A 463 -0.18 17.45 2.85
CA ALA A 463 0.06 18.86 2.49
C ALA A 463 1.53 19.30 2.66
N SER A 464 2.28 18.67 3.58
CA SER A 464 3.71 18.92 3.75
C SER A 464 4.55 18.42 2.57
N HIS A 465 4.06 17.40 1.88
CA HIS A 465 4.77 16.65 0.85
C HIS A 465 3.81 16.16 -0.24
N PRO A 466 3.11 17.06 -0.97
CA PRO A 466 2.12 16.67 -1.96
C PRO A 466 2.74 15.81 -3.05
N THR A 467 1.97 14.87 -3.60
CA THR A 467 2.38 14.03 -4.74
C THR A 467 1.28 13.85 -5.77
N LYS A 468 0.01 14.03 -5.39
CA LYS A 468 -1.14 13.62 -6.22
C LYS A 468 -1.16 14.33 -7.57
N GLN A 469 -1.17 15.66 -7.56
CA GLN A 469 -1.28 16.43 -8.80
C GLN A 469 -0.08 16.21 -9.72
N TRP A 470 1.13 16.04 -9.16
CA TRP A 470 2.32 15.68 -9.94
C TRP A 470 2.19 14.33 -10.65
N ILE A 471 1.73 13.31 -9.94
CA ILE A 471 1.52 11.98 -10.53
C ILE A 471 0.42 12.04 -11.60
N GLU A 472 -0.66 12.77 -11.35
CA GLU A 472 -1.77 12.94 -12.32
C GLU A 472 -1.30 13.68 -13.59
N ASP A 473 -0.47 14.72 -13.45
CA ASP A 473 0.05 15.50 -14.57
C ASP A 473 1.12 14.76 -15.40
N HIS A 474 1.69 13.67 -14.86
CA HIS A 474 2.77 12.89 -15.50
C HIS A 474 2.47 11.38 -15.55
N MET A 475 1.19 11.00 -15.64
CA MET A 475 0.74 9.61 -15.53
C MET A 475 1.44 8.65 -16.50
N GLU A 476 1.83 9.14 -17.68
CA GLU A 476 2.59 8.38 -18.69
C GLU A 476 3.96 7.89 -18.20
N LEU A 477 4.52 8.48 -17.15
CA LEU A 477 5.77 8.04 -16.53
C LEU A 477 5.57 6.90 -15.53
N TYR A 478 4.33 6.68 -15.07
CA TYR A 478 3.99 5.76 -14.00
C TYR A 478 3.26 4.52 -14.48
N GLN A 479 2.91 4.39 -15.76
CA GLN A 479 2.20 3.24 -16.29
C GLN A 479 2.60 2.95 -17.73
N ASP A 480 2.35 1.71 -18.16
CA ASP A 480 2.45 1.27 -19.54
C ASP A 480 1.18 0.49 -19.94
N PHE A 481 1.21 -0.15 -21.11
CA PHE A 481 0.05 -0.90 -21.63
C PHE A 481 -0.32 -2.12 -20.79
N ASP A 482 0.64 -2.73 -20.09
CA ASP A 482 0.45 -3.94 -19.31
C ASP A 482 0.20 -3.61 -17.82
N ASN A 483 0.60 -2.42 -17.36
CA ASN A 483 0.64 -2.01 -15.95
C ASN A 483 -0.13 -0.72 -15.65
N LEU A 484 -1.39 -0.66 -16.11
CA LEU A 484 -2.28 0.49 -15.91
C LEU A 484 -2.54 0.79 -14.44
N VAL A 485 -2.64 2.09 -14.12
CA VAL A 485 -3.05 2.56 -12.80
C VAL A 485 -4.58 2.58 -12.74
N VAL A 486 -5.14 1.74 -11.86
CA VAL A 486 -6.59 1.56 -11.73
C VAL A 486 -7.02 1.87 -10.29
N GLU A 487 -7.96 2.79 -10.13
CA GLU A 487 -8.59 3.07 -8.82
C GLU A 487 -9.44 1.87 -8.38
N VAL A 488 -9.31 1.48 -7.11
CA VAL A 488 -10.00 0.32 -6.55
C VAL A 488 -11.02 0.77 -5.50
N PRO A 489 -12.32 0.88 -5.85
CA PRO A 489 -13.36 1.13 -4.87
C PRO A 489 -13.69 -0.15 -4.10
N GLY A 490 -13.64 -0.09 -2.77
CA GLY A 490 -13.92 -1.23 -1.91
C GLY A 490 -12.73 -2.19 -1.79
N LYS A 491 -13.03 -3.48 -1.76
CA LYS A 491 -12.10 -4.62 -1.74
C LYS A 491 -11.20 -4.73 -0.50
N VAL A 492 -11.35 -3.96 0.56
CA VAL A 492 -10.74 -4.34 1.85
C VAL A 492 -11.49 -5.51 2.49
N SER A 493 -10.85 -6.21 3.41
CA SER A 493 -11.48 -7.27 4.20
C SER A 493 -12.63 -6.74 5.08
N CYS A 494 -13.65 -7.56 5.26
CA CYS A 494 -14.83 -7.26 6.08
C CYS A 494 -15.45 -8.52 6.69
N ASN A 495 -16.07 -8.36 7.85
CA ASN A 495 -16.87 -9.39 8.51
C ASN A 495 -18.38 -9.10 8.40
N SER A 496 -18.75 -7.83 8.22
CA SER A 496 -20.15 -7.40 8.10
C SER A 496 -20.30 -6.15 7.24
N ASP A 497 -21.53 -5.83 6.82
CA ASP A 497 -21.83 -4.59 6.10
C ASP A 497 -21.43 -3.32 6.88
N ASP A 498 -21.34 -3.41 8.21
CA ASP A 498 -20.95 -2.29 9.07
C ASP A 498 -19.47 -1.86 8.85
N ASP A 499 -18.64 -2.78 8.33
CA ASP A 499 -17.25 -2.52 7.95
C ASP A 499 -17.10 -1.80 6.60
N CYS A 500 -18.18 -1.75 5.82
CA CYS A 500 -18.22 -1.20 4.47
C CYS A 500 -19.20 -0.03 4.33
N THR A 501 -19.73 0.47 5.45
CA THR A 501 -20.73 1.53 5.46
C THR A 501 -20.37 2.65 6.42
N VAL A 502 -20.72 3.89 6.07
CA VAL A 502 -20.45 5.05 6.93
C VAL A 502 -21.33 5.07 8.19
N ALA A 503 -20.77 5.58 9.29
CA ALA A 503 -21.53 5.91 10.49
C ALA A 503 -22.32 7.21 10.26
N VAL A 504 -23.65 7.18 10.35
CA VAL A 504 -24.48 8.41 10.28
C VAL A 504 -25.04 8.71 11.67
N ASN A 505 -24.70 9.88 12.21
CA ASN A 505 -25.27 10.37 13.46
C ASN A 505 -26.73 10.82 13.23
N GLY A 506 -27.70 10.11 13.83
CA GLY A 506 -29.07 10.59 14.02
C GLY A 506 -30.09 10.32 12.90
N SER A 507 -29.72 9.63 11.81
CA SER A 507 -30.65 9.15 10.78
C SER A 507 -30.18 7.79 10.24
N SER A 508 -31.12 7.01 9.65
CA SER A 508 -30.86 5.64 9.18
C SER A 508 -29.53 5.54 8.44
N PRO A 509 -28.66 4.57 8.76
CA PRO A 509 -27.33 4.47 8.16
C PRO A 509 -27.45 4.47 6.64
N ALA A 510 -26.79 5.43 5.99
CA ALA A 510 -26.67 5.43 4.55
C ALA A 510 -25.78 4.25 4.17
N ARG A 511 -26.35 3.22 3.54
CA ARG A 511 -25.59 2.04 3.11
C ARG A 511 -24.70 2.42 1.93
N THR A 512 -23.42 2.63 2.18
CA THR A 512 -22.44 3.05 1.16
C THR A 512 -21.67 1.89 0.55
N GLY A 513 -21.68 0.73 1.21
CA GLY A 513 -21.13 -0.53 0.72
C GLY A 513 -21.74 -1.73 1.44
N SER A 514 -21.35 -2.92 1.02
CA SER A 514 -21.77 -4.20 1.58
C SER A 514 -20.58 -5.16 1.66
N CYS A 515 -20.60 -6.09 2.61
CA CYS A 515 -19.59 -7.11 2.74
C CYS A 515 -19.96 -8.35 1.92
N ILE A 516 -19.27 -8.57 0.81
CA ILE A 516 -19.54 -9.66 -0.12
C ILE A 516 -18.35 -10.61 -0.12
N LYS A 517 -18.55 -11.84 0.36
CA LYS A 517 -17.50 -12.87 0.47
C LYS A 517 -16.25 -12.37 1.22
N GLY A 518 -16.46 -11.66 2.33
CA GLY A 518 -15.37 -11.13 3.14
C GLY A 518 -14.65 -9.93 2.55
N ARG A 519 -15.18 -9.30 1.49
CA ARG A 519 -14.59 -8.12 0.84
C ARG A 519 -15.64 -7.02 0.65
N CYS A 520 -15.28 -5.77 0.91
CA CYS A 520 -16.20 -4.65 0.72
C CYS A 520 -16.52 -4.44 -0.77
N GLU A 521 -17.79 -4.17 -1.07
CA GLU A 521 -18.27 -3.76 -2.39
C GLU A 521 -19.09 -2.49 -2.25
N CYS A 522 -18.71 -1.43 -2.99
CA CYS A 522 -19.37 -0.13 -2.88
C CYS A 522 -20.74 -0.15 -3.54
N ALA A 523 -21.71 0.50 -2.90
CA ALA A 523 -23.11 0.50 -3.34
C ALA A 523 -23.33 1.28 -4.65
N SER A 524 -22.42 2.20 -5.00
CA SER A 524 -22.46 2.99 -6.22
C SER A 524 -21.09 3.59 -6.55
N HIS A 525 -20.93 4.08 -7.77
CA HIS A 525 -19.75 4.83 -8.24
C HIS A 525 -19.55 6.20 -7.55
N THR A 526 -20.49 6.62 -6.70
CA THR A 526 -20.37 7.85 -5.90
C THR A 526 -19.56 7.63 -4.62
N TRP A 527 -19.31 6.36 -4.27
CA TRP A 527 -18.51 5.94 -3.12
C TRP A 527 -17.24 5.22 -3.60
N THR A 528 -16.12 5.51 -2.95
CA THR A 528 -14.80 4.96 -3.23
C THR A 528 -14.04 4.73 -1.91
N GLY A 529 -12.75 4.44 -2.03
CA GLY A 529 -11.88 4.08 -0.93
C GLY A 529 -12.05 2.62 -0.52
N PRO A 530 -11.13 2.08 0.30
CA PRO A 530 -11.10 0.66 0.61
C PRO A 530 -12.39 0.14 1.28
N ARG A 531 -13.01 0.98 2.13
CA ARG A 531 -14.24 0.68 2.88
C ARG A 531 -15.51 1.30 2.32
N CYS A 532 -15.46 1.89 1.12
CA CYS A 532 -16.61 2.60 0.54
C CYS A 532 -17.10 3.77 1.43
N THR A 533 -16.17 4.41 2.13
CA THR A 533 -16.44 5.52 3.06
C THR A 533 -15.90 6.85 2.57
N GLU A 534 -15.43 6.92 1.32
CA GLU A 534 -15.02 8.16 0.68
C GLU A 534 -15.97 8.51 -0.46
N THR A 535 -16.20 9.80 -0.69
CA THR A 535 -16.95 10.26 -1.87
C THR A 535 -16.03 10.39 -3.08
N THR A 536 -16.50 10.01 -4.26
CA THR A 536 -15.79 10.32 -5.51
C THR A 536 -15.83 11.82 -5.81
N SER A 537 -14.78 12.34 -6.45
CA SER A 537 -14.75 13.72 -6.93
C SER A 537 -15.72 13.84 -8.11
N VAL A 538 -16.84 14.53 -7.89
CA VAL A 538 -17.92 14.68 -8.87
C VAL A 538 -17.44 15.50 -10.08
N LYS A 539 -17.39 14.90 -11.27
CA LYS A 539 -17.33 15.68 -12.52
C LYS A 539 -18.69 16.32 -12.75
N LYS A 540 -18.71 17.52 -13.32
CA LYS A 540 -19.92 18.35 -13.53
C LYS A 540 -21.06 17.64 -14.28
N ASP A 541 -20.75 16.55 -15.00
CA ASP A 541 -21.68 15.80 -15.85
C ASP A 541 -22.19 14.49 -15.21
N ASP A 542 -21.72 14.13 -14.01
CA ASP A 542 -22.25 12.97 -13.29
C ASP A 542 -23.55 13.36 -12.58
N GLY A 543 -24.67 13.03 -13.22
CA GLY A 543 -26.00 13.25 -12.67
C GLY A 543 -26.17 12.55 -11.32
N GLN A 544 -26.20 13.35 -10.24
CA GLN A 544 -26.54 12.86 -8.91
C GLN A 544 -27.98 13.23 -8.51
N TYR A 545 -28.53 12.33 -7.67
CA TYR A 545 -29.81 12.34 -6.95
C TYR A 545 -31.01 11.71 -7.67
N GLY A 546 -31.26 10.45 -7.32
CA GLY A 546 -32.55 9.78 -7.45
C GLY A 546 -32.42 8.26 -7.59
N PRO A 547 -33.39 7.45 -7.10
CA PRO A 547 -33.53 6.08 -7.57
C PRO A 547 -33.64 6.10 -9.12
N PRO A 548 -33.23 5.03 -9.82
CA PRO A 548 -33.31 4.96 -11.28
C PRO A 548 -34.65 5.51 -11.75
N MET A 549 -34.65 6.40 -12.76
CA MET A 549 -35.85 7.12 -13.19
C MET A 549 -37.04 6.16 -13.44
N VAL A 550 -36.74 4.95 -13.91
CA VAL A 550 -37.67 3.83 -14.10
C VAL A 550 -38.34 3.37 -12.80
N LEU A 551 -37.58 3.28 -11.71
CA LEU A 551 -38.04 2.84 -10.40
C LEU A 551 -38.93 3.92 -9.76
N SER A 552 -38.52 5.18 -9.87
CA SER A 552 -39.31 6.35 -9.45
C SER A 552 -40.62 6.46 -10.24
N ALA A 553 -40.58 6.24 -11.56
CA ALA A 553 -41.76 6.19 -12.41
C ALA A 553 -42.69 5.00 -12.04
N GLY A 554 -42.11 3.84 -11.75
CA GLY A 554 -42.87 2.65 -11.31
C GLY A 554 -43.63 2.90 -10.01
N VAL A 555 -43.00 3.49 -9.00
CA VAL A 555 -43.64 3.84 -7.72
C VAL A 555 -44.76 4.87 -7.93
N ALA A 556 -44.52 5.88 -8.79
CA ALA A 556 -45.54 6.88 -9.12
C ALA A 556 -46.78 6.25 -9.77
N VAL A 557 -46.59 5.35 -10.75
CA VAL A 557 -47.68 4.63 -11.41
C VAL A 557 -48.47 3.77 -10.42
N VAL A 558 -47.79 3.02 -9.55
CA VAL A 558 -48.45 2.20 -8.52
C VAL A 558 -49.26 3.09 -7.56
N THR A 559 -48.71 4.21 -7.13
CA THR A 559 -49.38 5.14 -6.22
C THR A 559 -50.64 5.74 -6.86
N VAL A 560 -50.56 6.13 -8.13
CA VAL A 560 -51.72 6.63 -8.90
C VAL A 560 -52.78 5.53 -9.04
N LEU A 561 -52.39 4.31 -9.38
CA LEU A 561 -53.32 3.18 -9.52
C LEU A 561 -54.03 2.85 -8.20
N VAL A 562 -53.29 2.80 -7.09
CA VAL A 562 -53.86 2.56 -5.75
C VAL A 562 -54.83 3.68 -5.38
N THR A 563 -54.47 4.94 -5.67
CA THR A 563 -55.34 6.10 -5.39
C THR A 563 -56.64 6.04 -6.21
N VAL A 564 -56.54 5.74 -7.52
CA VAL A 564 -57.71 5.59 -8.40
C VAL A 564 -58.59 4.42 -7.94
N LEU A 565 -58.00 3.26 -7.62
CA LEU A 565 -58.74 2.11 -7.10
C LEU A 565 -59.46 2.43 -5.79
N THR A 566 -58.82 3.20 -4.90
CA THR A 566 -59.41 3.62 -3.63
C THR A 566 -60.59 4.56 -3.85
N ILE A 567 -60.49 5.51 -4.79
CA ILE A 567 -61.58 6.43 -5.17
C ILE A 567 -62.74 5.68 -5.82
N VAL A 568 -62.46 4.74 -6.73
CA VAL A 568 -63.50 3.91 -7.37
C VAL A 568 -64.20 3.04 -6.32
N TYR A 569 -63.43 2.44 -5.42
CA TYR A 569 -63.98 1.63 -4.32
C TYR A 569 -64.84 2.47 -3.37
N SER A 570 -64.37 3.66 -2.97
CA SER A 570 -65.13 4.55 -2.09
C SER A 570 -66.43 4.99 -2.76
N ASN A 571 -66.40 5.39 -4.04
CA ASN A 571 -67.60 5.78 -4.79
C ASN A 571 -68.58 4.62 -4.99
N ALA A 572 -68.09 3.41 -5.26
CA ALA A 572 -68.92 2.22 -5.37
C ALA A 572 -69.57 1.84 -4.03
N LYS A 573 -68.83 1.97 -2.92
CA LYS A 573 -69.35 1.79 -1.56
C LYS A 573 -70.42 2.83 -1.25
N ASP A 574 -70.15 4.10 -1.56
CA ASP A 574 -71.08 5.21 -1.33
C ASP A 574 -72.39 5.05 -2.12
N LYS A 575 -72.30 4.56 -3.36
CA LYS A 575 -73.47 4.22 -4.19
C LYS A 575 -74.27 3.07 -3.57
N ARG A 576 -73.61 1.99 -3.14
CA ARG A 576 -74.27 0.86 -2.46
C ARG A 576 -74.92 1.29 -1.15
N ASP A 577 -74.29 2.18 -0.40
CA ASP A 577 -74.81 2.69 0.87
C ASP A 577 -75.99 3.66 0.66
N ARG A 578 -75.99 4.44 -0.44
CA ARG A 578 -77.17 5.23 -0.87
C ARG A 578 -78.33 4.33 -1.29
N GLU A 579 -78.08 3.30 -2.09
CA GLU A 579 -79.11 2.33 -2.49
C GLU A 579 -79.70 1.57 -1.29
N ARG A 580 -78.85 1.17 -0.32
CA ARG A 580 -79.30 0.57 0.94
C ARG A 580 -80.15 1.55 1.77
N ARG A 581 -79.73 2.81 1.88
CA ARG A 581 -80.48 3.86 2.59
C ARG A 581 -81.86 4.09 1.95
N LEU A 582 -81.93 4.18 0.62
CA LEU A 582 -83.19 4.34 -0.12
C LEU A 582 -84.13 3.14 0.07
N ARG A 583 -83.62 1.90 0.09
CA ARG A 583 -84.43 0.71 0.40
C ARG A 583 -84.92 0.66 1.85
N SER A 584 -84.14 1.20 2.79
CA SER A 584 -84.51 1.25 4.21
C SER A 584 -85.46 2.40 4.59
N TYR A 585 -85.58 3.41 3.73
CA TYR A 585 -86.39 4.61 3.97
C TYR A 585 -87.90 4.35 4.12
N PRO A 586 -88.57 3.54 3.27
CA PRO A 586 -89.99 3.22 3.46
C PRO A 586 -90.23 2.39 4.73
N LEU A 587 -89.32 1.47 5.09
CA LEU A 587 -89.40 0.66 6.31
C LEU A 587 -89.25 1.49 7.59
N LYS A 588 -88.36 2.48 7.59
CA LYS A 588 -88.20 3.42 8.71
C LYS A 588 -89.38 4.39 8.85
N MET A 589 -89.96 4.86 7.74
CA MET A 589 -91.17 5.69 7.80
C MET A 589 -92.37 4.91 8.37
N GLU A 590 -92.51 3.63 8.04
CA GLU A 590 -93.57 2.79 8.61
C GLU A 590 -93.40 2.56 10.13
N GLN A 591 -92.16 2.44 10.61
CA GLN A 591 -91.86 2.37 12.05
C GLN A 591 -92.06 3.70 12.77
N LEU A 592 -91.71 4.83 12.14
CA LEU A 592 -91.91 6.17 12.70
C LEU A 592 -93.39 6.56 12.77
N VAL A 593 -94.23 6.14 11.80
CA VAL A 593 -95.70 6.30 11.90
C VAL A 593 -96.26 5.47 13.06
N LYS A 594 -95.72 4.27 13.33
CA LYS A 594 -96.11 3.46 14.50
C LYS A 594 -95.65 4.05 15.84
N GLN A 595 -94.50 4.74 15.89
CA GLN A 595 -94.01 5.43 17.09
C GLN A 595 -94.65 6.80 17.33
N ALA A 596 -95.03 7.54 16.28
CA ALA A 596 -95.74 8.82 16.40
C ALA A 596 -97.20 8.68 16.90
N ALA A 597 -97.75 7.47 16.89
CA ALA A 597 -99.07 7.18 17.47
C ALA A 597 -99.05 7.02 19.00
N SER A 598 -97.87 6.96 19.65
CA SER A 598 -97.81 6.53 21.06
C SER A 598 -97.27 7.52 22.08
N VAL A 599 -96.82 8.73 21.73
CA VAL A 599 -96.27 9.66 22.74
C VAL A 599 -96.48 11.14 22.38
N THR A 600 -97.46 11.78 23.01
CA THR A 600 -97.35 13.12 23.65
C THR A 600 -98.67 13.48 24.35
N SER A 601 -98.67 13.44 25.69
CA SER A 601 -99.51 14.23 26.57
C SER A 601 -98.61 14.81 27.67
N GLU A 602 -98.71 16.13 27.82
CA GLU A 602 -98.29 16.98 28.96
C GLU A 602 -96.79 17.16 29.25
N ASP A 603 -96.36 18.28 29.84
CA ASP A 603 -96.57 19.72 29.62
C ASP A 603 -95.46 20.42 30.46
N ASN A 604 -95.00 21.59 30.00
CA ASN A 604 -94.40 22.73 30.73
C ASN A 604 -93.34 22.53 31.85
N ASP A 605 -92.12 23.08 31.66
CA ASP A 605 -91.75 24.42 32.19
C ASP A 605 -90.43 24.94 31.57
N VAL A 606 -90.33 26.26 31.39
CA VAL A 606 -89.34 27.00 30.57
C VAL A 606 -88.59 28.03 31.43
N GLY A 607 -87.26 28.15 31.23
CA GLY A 607 -86.51 29.40 31.49
C GLY A 607 -85.04 29.22 31.91
N PRO A 608 -84.09 30.09 31.48
CA PRO A 608 -82.85 29.57 30.87
C PRO A 608 -81.50 29.94 31.52
N ALA A 609 -80.52 29.08 31.19
CA ALA A 609 -79.10 29.27 30.88
C ALA A 609 -78.16 30.06 31.82
N LYS A 610 -77.13 29.35 32.31
CA LYS A 610 -75.77 29.90 32.45
C LYS A 610 -74.71 28.91 31.95
N HIS A 611 -73.88 29.41 31.05
CA HIS A 611 -72.73 28.77 30.42
C HIS A 611 -71.57 28.55 31.40
N ALA A 612 -70.84 27.46 31.22
CA ALA A 612 -69.43 27.34 31.61
C ALA A 612 -68.64 26.81 30.41
N TYR A 613 -67.76 27.66 29.89
CA TYR A 613 -66.77 27.38 28.86
C TYR A 613 -65.42 27.01 29.50
N SER A 614 -64.59 26.34 28.69
CA SER A 614 -63.11 26.40 28.59
C SER A 614 -62.49 24.99 28.68
N THR A 615 -62.30 24.30 27.54
CA THR A 615 -61.17 24.35 26.56
C THR A 615 -59.82 23.92 27.12
N ASN A 616 -59.25 22.86 26.53
CA ASN A 616 -57.97 22.96 25.81
C ASN A 616 -57.80 21.76 24.87
N PHE A 617 -57.89 22.06 23.57
CA PHE A 617 -57.34 21.30 22.45
C PHE A 617 -55.94 21.84 22.15
N VAL A 618 -55.10 20.97 21.57
CA VAL A 618 -54.12 21.20 20.49
C VAL A 618 -53.27 22.47 20.57
#